data_AF-A0A9P4NN34-F1
#
_entry.id   AF-A0A9P4NN34-F1
#
_cell.length_a   1.000
_cell.length_b   1.000
_cell.length_c   1.000
_cell.angle_alpha   90.00
_cell.angle_beta   90.00
_cell.angle_gamma   90.00
#
_symmetry.space_group_name_H-M   'P 1'
#
loop_
_entity.id
_entity.type
_entity.pdbx_description
1 polymer ?
#
loop_
_entity_poly.entity_id
_entity_poly.type
_entity_poly.pdbx_seq_one_letter_code
_entity_poly.pdbx_strand_id
1 'polypeptide(L)'
;MPAASTRLPPKISDPFQTTSEANSSSQQTKKNSDSPATFLSLPRELRDMIYNLSINYDGLQHAIDTINRHYPSPHSARYHSSLPRQLRTPGLLLVNKQIHAEALKAISQKTLTISRPIFAADFQGLGLFPTAVIPAATLKRLRNVRFELTVWSTEKCEALRDAGSRVNHMEGNWIDVEEGSHLLYSDAWGILLNTCLDIWIAQNELESLHVVIHDSLHGPLRSSIKIACENLKRMREIVLYCWSNQSFTPLVGFLELQPSI
;
A
#
# COMPACT_ATOMS: atom_id res chain seq x y z
N MET A 1 33.92 42.42 8.97
CA MET A 1 34.55 43.02 7.78
C MET A 1 35.58 42.02 7.27
N PRO A 2 35.64 41.67 5.96
CA PRO A 2 35.57 42.60 4.83
C PRO A 2 34.55 42.28 3.72
N ALA A 3 34.22 43.36 3.01
CA ALA A 3 33.85 43.59 1.61
C ALA A 3 32.97 42.60 0.82
N ALA A 4 31.79 43.13 0.47
CA ALA A 4 30.86 42.69 -0.55
C ALA A 4 31.42 42.87 -1.98
N SER A 5 31.02 42.00 -2.90
CA SER A 5 31.16 42.20 -4.35
C SER A 5 29.87 41.78 -5.05
N THR A 6 28.93 42.71 -5.12
CA THR A 6 27.68 42.64 -5.89
C THR A 6 27.99 42.89 -7.37
N ARG A 7 27.77 41.89 -8.24
CA ARG A 7 27.74 42.09 -9.70
C ARG A 7 26.30 42.07 -10.21
N LEU A 8 25.85 43.21 -10.72
CA LEU A 8 24.61 43.37 -11.48
C LEU A 8 24.83 42.93 -12.93
N PRO A 9 23.84 42.27 -13.58
CA PRO A 9 23.84 42.10 -15.03
C PRO A 9 23.28 43.35 -15.76
N PRO A 10 23.67 43.58 -17.02
CA PRO A 10 23.38 44.82 -17.75
C PRO A 10 21.96 44.88 -18.33
N LYS A 11 21.45 46.11 -18.41
CA LYS A 11 20.26 46.53 -19.16
C LYS A 11 20.48 46.33 -20.66
N ILE A 12 19.54 45.69 -21.34
CA ILE A 12 19.37 45.80 -22.80
C ILE A 12 18.02 46.47 -23.03
N SER A 13 18.07 47.57 -23.76
CA SER A 13 16.98 48.43 -24.20
C SER A 13 16.21 47.84 -25.40
N ASP A 14 14.89 48.06 -25.40
CA ASP A 14 13.92 47.93 -26.52
C ASP A 14 14.28 48.86 -27.71
N PRO A 15 13.46 49.07 -28.78
CA PRO A 15 12.25 48.40 -29.30
C PRO A 15 12.36 48.10 -30.82
N PHE A 16 11.38 47.48 -31.50
CA PHE A 16 10.97 47.81 -32.89
C PHE A 16 9.76 46.93 -33.30
N GLN A 17 8.57 47.50 -33.20
CA GLN A 17 7.63 47.85 -34.29
C GLN A 17 7.05 46.72 -35.15
N THR A 18 5.75 46.58 -34.94
CA THR A 18 4.67 46.15 -35.83
C THR A 18 4.81 46.69 -37.25
N THR A 19 4.71 45.81 -38.25
CA THR A 19 4.12 46.13 -39.55
C THR A 19 3.20 45.00 -39.99
N SER A 20 1.92 45.35 -40.04
CA SER A 20 0.87 44.75 -40.85
C SER A 20 1.26 44.83 -42.33
N GLU A 21 1.03 43.78 -43.12
CA GLU A 21 0.09 43.85 -44.25
C GLU A 21 -0.09 42.51 -44.96
N ALA A 22 -1.33 42.35 -45.41
CA ALA A 22 -1.93 41.23 -46.11
C ALA A 22 -1.23 40.88 -47.44
N ASN A 23 -1.23 39.59 -47.79
CA ASN A 23 -1.93 39.12 -48.99
C ASN A 23 -1.85 37.60 -49.18
N SER A 24 -2.87 37.12 -49.88
CA SER A 24 -2.90 35.88 -50.69
C SER A 24 -3.61 34.69 -50.06
N SER A 25 -4.93 34.73 -50.22
CA SER A 25 -5.82 33.59 -50.43
C SER A 25 -5.18 32.54 -51.33
N SER A 26 -4.99 31.32 -50.82
CA SER A 26 -5.00 30.07 -51.59
C SER A 26 -4.99 28.89 -50.64
N GLN A 27 -5.96 28.00 -50.83
CA GLN A 27 -6.04 26.65 -50.25
C GLN A 27 -6.39 26.58 -48.75
N GLN A 28 -7.68 26.76 -48.45
CA GLN A 28 -8.33 25.91 -47.45
C GLN A 28 -8.30 24.46 -47.95
N THR A 29 -7.14 23.82 -47.80
CA THR A 29 -7.12 22.38 -47.62
C THR A 29 -7.85 22.14 -46.32
N LYS A 30 -9.02 21.51 -46.42
CA LYS A 30 -9.71 20.86 -45.31
C LYS A 30 -8.78 19.72 -44.86
N LYS A 31 -7.70 20.09 -44.17
CA LYS A 31 -6.78 19.19 -43.53
C LYS A 31 -7.64 18.55 -42.45
N ASN A 32 -8.11 17.33 -42.71
CA ASN A 32 -8.46 16.42 -41.62
C ASN A 32 -7.18 16.30 -40.80
N SER A 33 -6.99 17.23 -39.88
CA SER A 33 -6.04 17.11 -38.80
C SER A 33 -6.66 16.11 -37.85
N ASP A 34 -6.71 14.84 -38.28
CA ASP A 34 -6.81 13.69 -37.40
C ASP A 34 -5.48 13.64 -36.65
N SER A 35 -5.24 14.65 -35.81
CA SER A 35 -4.28 14.53 -34.74
C SER A 35 -4.70 13.28 -33.98
N PRO A 36 -3.79 12.31 -33.77
CA PRO A 36 -4.15 11.06 -33.12
C PRO A 36 -4.89 11.39 -31.83
N ALA A 37 -6.07 10.78 -31.66
CA ALA A 37 -6.89 11.00 -30.48
C ALA A 37 -6.00 10.82 -29.24
N THR A 38 -5.82 11.92 -28.51
CA THR A 38 -4.95 11.92 -27.33
C THR A 38 -5.74 11.37 -26.16
N PHE A 39 -5.10 10.69 -25.22
CA PHE A 39 -5.82 10.13 -24.06
C PHE A 39 -6.71 11.15 -23.32
N LEU A 40 -6.26 12.41 -23.23
CA LEU A 40 -7.03 13.51 -22.61
C LEU A 40 -8.20 14.03 -23.45
N SER A 41 -8.28 13.70 -24.76
CA SER A 41 -9.44 14.03 -25.60
C SER A 41 -10.59 13.04 -25.42
N LEU A 42 -10.38 11.92 -24.71
CA LEU A 42 -11.47 11.00 -24.35
C LEU A 42 -12.42 11.66 -23.34
N PRO A 43 -13.73 11.36 -23.38
CA PRO A 43 -14.67 11.72 -22.31
C PRO A 43 -14.22 11.23 -20.94
N ARG A 44 -14.66 11.91 -19.88
CA ARG A 44 -14.24 11.64 -18.50
C ARG A 44 -14.56 10.21 -18.08
N GLU A 45 -15.72 9.72 -18.47
CA GLU A 45 -16.26 8.41 -18.17
C GLU A 45 -15.36 7.30 -18.71
N LEU A 46 -14.89 7.46 -19.96
CA LEU A 46 -13.99 6.50 -20.58
C LEU A 46 -12.61 6.50 -19.91
N ARG A 47 -12.10 7.68 -19.50
CA ARG A 47 -10.84 7.75 -18.76
C ARG A 47 -10.96 7.07 -17.40
N ASP A 48 -12.05 7.31 -16.67
CA ASP A 48 -12.31 6.68 -15.37
C ASP A 48 -12.44 5.14 -15.51
N MET A 49 -13.08 4.64 -16.57
CA MET A 49 -13.08 3.20 -16.90
C MET A 49 -11.66 2.67 -17.14
N ILE A 50 -10.84 3.39 -17.91
CA ILE A 50 -9.44 3.01 -18.15
C ILE A 50 -8.65 2.99 -16.84
N TYR A 51 -8.77 4.00 -15.98
CA TYR A 51 -8.11 4.02 -14.67
C TYR A 51 -8.53 2.82 -13.80
N ASN A 52 -9.83 2.53 -13.77
CA ASN A 52 -10.38 1.41 -13.02
C ASN A 52 -9.89 0.05 -13.54
N LEU A 53 -9.57 -0.09 -14.81
CA LEU A 53 -9.03 -1.34 -15.37
C LEU A 53 -7.49 -1.43 -15.28
N SER A 54 -6.79 -0.29 -15.24
CA SER A 54 -5.33 -0.25 -15.41
C SER A 54 -4.52 -0.14 -14.11
N ILE A 55 -5.10 0.39 -13.04
CA ILE A 55 -4.38 0.58 -11.77
C ILE A 55 -5.06 -0.20 -10.66
N ASN A 56 -4.31 -1.03 -9.95
CA ASN A 56 -4.74 -1.80 -8.78
C ASN A 56 -3.66 -1.77 -7.68
N TYR A 57 -3.99 -2.31 -6.52
CA TYR A 57 -3.04 -2.49 -5.43
C TYR A 57 -2.30 -3.83 -5.46
N ASP A 58 -2.58 -4.70 -6.43
CA ASP A 58 -2.03 -6.06 -6.51
C ASP A 58 -0.48 -6.07 -6.53
N GLY A 59 0.11 -5.01 -7.10
CA GLY A 59 1.57 -4.80 -7.09
C GLY A 59 2.16 -4.64 -5.69
N LEU A 60 1.40 -4.18 -4.69
CA LEU A 60 1.87 -4.05 -3.31
C LEU A 60 1.99 -5.42 -2.64
N GLN A 61 1.01 -6.30 -2.79
CA GLN A 61 1.11 -7.65 -2.24
C GLN A 61 2.26 -8.41 -2.91
N HIS A 62 2.38 -8.33 -4.24
CA HIS A 62 3.52 -8.92 -4.94
C HIS A 62 4.87 -8.35 -4.44
N ALA A 63 4.92 -7.06 -4.12
CA ALA A 63 6.13 -6.46 -3.56
C ALA A 63 6.46 -6.98 -2.16
N ILE A 64 5.46 -7.10 -1.27
CA ILE A 64 5.62 -7.73 0.05
C ILE A 64 6.14 -9.17 -0.14
N ASP A 65 5.56 -9.93 -1.07
CA ASP A 65 5.96 -11.31 -1.35
C ASP A 65 7.38 -11.40 -1.88
N THR A 66 7.78 -10.49 -2.77
CA THR A 66 9.16 -10.41 -3.25
C THR A 66 10.12 -10.10 -2.10
N ILE A 67 9.77 -9.17 -1.22
CA ILE A 67 10.59 -8.81 -0.06
C ILE A 67 10.72 -10.03 0.86
N ASN A 68 9.61 -10.68 1.20
CA ASN A 68 9.63 -11.88 2.04
C ASN A 68 10.41 -13.03 1.39
N ARG A 69 10.39 -13.16 0.05
CA ARG A 69 11.23 -14.13 -0.67
C ARG A 69 12.71 -13.79 -0.64
N HIS A 70 13.06 -12.51 -0.70
CA HIS A 70 14.45 -12.04 -0.60
C HIS A 70 14.98 -12.12 0.84
N TYR A 71 14.09 -11.92 1.80
CA TYR A 71 14.38 -11.91 3.22
C TYR A 71 13.53 -12.96 3.96
N PRO A 72 13.75 -14.26 3.68
CA PRO A 72 12.95 -15.34 4.28
C PRO A 72 13.15 -15.48 5.78
N SER A 73 14.23 -14.90 6.33
CA SER A 73 14.45 -14.85 7.76
C SER A 73 14.99 -13.50 8.19
N PRO A 74 14.76 -13.10 9.44
CA PRO A 74 15.40 -11.92 10.03
C PRO A 74 16.94 -11.96 9.89
N HIS A 75 17.52 -13.15 9.86
CA HIS A 75 18.97 -13.35 9.70
C HIS A 75 19.46 -13.08 8.26
N SER A 76 18.70 -13.47 7.23
CA SER A 76 19.10 -13.24 5.84
C SER A 76 19.11 -11.74 5.48
N ALA A 77 18.26 -10.97 6.16
CA ALA A 77 18.21 -9.52 6.07
C ALA A 77 19.55 -8.83 6.37
N ARG A 78 20.35 -9.37 7.30
CA ARG A 78 21.68 -8.82 7.64
C ARG A 78 22.70 -8.89 6.49
N TYR A 79 22.54 -9.85 5.58
CA TYR A 79 23.51 -10.13 4.51
C TYR A 79 23.15 -9.45 3.18
N HIS A 80 21.98 -8.82 3.11
CA HIS A 80 21.46 -8.18 1.91
C HIS A 80 21.26 -6.69 2.17
N SER A 81 22.25 -5.88 1.76
CA SER A 81 22.33 -4.44 2.05
C SER A 81 21.39 -3.56 1.22
N SER A 82 20.61 -4.13 0.29
CA SER A 82 19.75 -3.35 -0.60
C SER A 82 18.36 -3.94 -0.72
N LEU A 83 17.36 -3.07 -0.54
CA LEU A 83 15.97 -3.34 -0.90
C LEU A 83 15.86 -3.87 -2.34
N PRO A 84 15.00 -4.87 -2.60
CA PRO A 84 14.69 -5.28 -3.96
C PRO A 84 14.21 -4.07 -4.77
N ARG A 85 14.85 -3.79 -5.92
CA ARG A 85 14.55 -2.65 -6.83
C ARG A 85 13.14 -2.67 -7.46
N GLN A 86 12.21 -3.47 -6.96
CA GLN A 86 10.96 -3.83 -7.65
C GLN A 86 9.75 -2.97 -7.28
N LEU A 87 9.88 -2.00 -6.37
CA LEU A 87 8.80 -1.03 -6.11
C LEU A 87 8.73 -0.02 -7.27
N ARG A 88 7.95 -0.34 -8.31
CA ARG A 88 7.69 0.57 -9.43
C ARG A 88 6.33 1.24 -9.27
N THR A 89 6.32 2.56 -9.32
CA THR A 89 5.09 3.32 -9.46
C THR A 89 4.46 3.01 -10.83
N PRO A 90 3.16 2.71 -10.92
CA PRO A 90 2.47 2.53 -12.19
C PRO A 90 2.75 3.71 -13.13
N GLY A 91 3.17 3.42 -14.36
CA GLY A 91 3.55 4.44 -15.34
C GLY A 91 2.47 5.49 -15.58
N LEU A 92 1.19 5.10 -15.45
CA LEU A 92 0.04 5.98 -15.58
C LEU A 92 0.03 7.13 -14.56
N LEU A 93 0.54 6.89 -13.34
CA LEU A 93 0.68 7.93 -12.31
C LEU A 93 1.84 8.90 -12.57
N LEU A 94 2.70 8.59 -13.53
CA LEU A 94 3.91 9.37 -13.85
C LEU A 94 3.76 10.22 -15.12
N VAL A 95 2.66 10.08 -15.87
CA VAL A 95 2.51 10.72 -17.19
C VAL A 95 2.34 12.24 -17.08
N ASN A 96 1.35 12.70 -16.29
CA ASN A 96 0.93 14.10 -16.22
C ASN A 96 0.13 14.34 -14.92
N LYS A 97 0.14 15.57 -14.39
CA LYS A 97 -0.57 15.96 -13.15
C LYS A 97 -2.10 15.71 -13.17
N GLN A 98 -2.78 15.99 -14.29
CA GLN A 98 -4.20 15.70 -14.48
C GLN A 98 -4.45 14.20 -14.43
N ILE A 99 -3.75 13.41 -15.25
CA ILE A 99 -3.87 11.95 -15.26
C ILE A 99 -3.60 11.38 -13.87
N HIS A 100 -2.54 11.86 -13.22
CA HIS A 100 -2.20 11.51 -11.86
C HIS A 100 -3.35 11.77 -10.88
N ALA A 101 -3.94 12.97 -10.88
CA ALA A 101 -5.04 13.32 -9.96
C ALA A 101 -6.30 12.48 -10.22
N GLU A 102 -6.66 12.24 -11.48
CA GLU A 102 -7.83 11.43 -11.84
C GLU A 102 -7.61 9.96 -11.48
N ALA A 103 -6.47 9.40 -11.84
CA ALA A 103 -6.07 8.03 -11.54
C ALA A 103 -5.94 7.77 -10.03
N LEU A 104 -5.44 8.75 -9.28
CA LEU A 104 -5.32 8.65 -7.82
C LEU A 104 -6.68 8.67 -7.12
N LYS A 105 -7.68 9.34 -7.69
CA LYS A 105 -9.06 9.24 -7.22
C LYS A 105 -9.60 7.83 -7.45
N ALA A 106 -9.39 7.27 -8.64
CA ALA A 106 -9.83 5.91 -8.98
C ALA A 106 -9.18 4.84 -8.06
N ILE A 107 -7.85 4.92 -7.83
CA ILE A 107 -7.17 3.95 -6.96
C ILE A 107 -7.60 4.08 -5.49
N SER A 108 -7.94 5.29 -5.00
CA SER A 108 -8.39 5.48 -3.61
C SER A 108 -9.70 4.76 -3.26
N GLN A 109 -10.53 4.50 -4.27
CA GLN A 109 -11.81 3.78 -4.12
C GLN A 109 -11.62 2.26 -4.09
N LYS A 110 -10.48 1.76 -4.57
CA LYS A 110 -10.19 0.32 -4.58
C LYS A 110 -9.79 -0.16 -3.20
N THR A 111 -10.12 -1.42 -2.92
CA THR A 111 -9.70 -2.10 -1.69
C THR A 111 -8.24 -2.51 -1.79
N LEU A 112 -7.43 -2.11 -0.83
CA LEU A 112 -6.10 -2.69 -0.62
C LEU A 112 -6.27 -3.99 0.17
N THR A 113 -5.90 -5.12 -0.43
CA THR A 113 -5.83 -6.40 0.28
C THR A 113 -4.39 -6.70 0.67
N ILE A 114 -4.16 -6.96 1.96
CA ILE A 114 -2.88 -7.43 2.49
C ILE A 114 -3.10 -8.80 3.13
N SER A 115 -2.53 -9.83 2.53
CA SER A 115 -2.62 -11.22 3.02
C SER A 115 -1.39 -11.69 3.77
N ARG A 116 -0.28 -10.96 3.68
CA ARG A 116 0.97 -11.27 4.39
C ARG A 116 1.63 -9.99 4.90
N PRO A 117 2.27 -10.01 6.09
CA PRO A 117 3.06 -8.91 6.58
C PRO A 117 4.48 -8.97 6.00
N ILE A 118 5.29 -7.94 6.27
CA ILE A 118 6.72 -7.97 5.93
C ILE A 118 7.45 -8.66 7.10
N PHE A 119 8.02 -9.84 6.86
CA PHE A 119 8.62 -10.64 7.94
C PHE A 119 9.86 -10.01 8.57
N ALA A 120 10.60 -9.21 7.80
CA ALA A 120 11.83 -8.54 8.25
C ALA A 120 11.57 -7.17 8.89
N ALA A 121 10.32 -6.82 9.24
CA ALA A 121 9.96 -5.51 9.78
C ALA A 121 10.49 -5.26 11.21
N ASP A 122 10.84 -6.32 11.93
CA ASP A 122 11.45 -6.31 13.26
C ASP A 122 12.93 -5.89 13.26
N PHE A 123 13.59 -5.89 12.09
CA PHE A 123 15.02 -5.68 12.02
C PHE A 123 15.41 -4.20 12.03
N GLN A 124 15.77 -3.71 13.23
CA GLN A 124 16.27 -2.35 13.53
C GLN A 124 17.44 -1.87 12.65
N GLY A 125 18.07 -2.74 11.85
CA GLY A 125 19.18 -2.38 10.94
C GLY A 125 18.79 -2.08 9.49
N LEU A 126 17.60 -2.48 9.02
CA LEU A 126 17.20 -2.30 7.61
C LEU A 126 16.16 -1.19 7.39
N GLY A 127 15.50 -0.73 8.46
CA GLY A 127 14.44 0.28 8.34
C GLY A 127 13.25 -0.18 7.49
N LEU A 128 13.02 -1.50 7.40
CA LEU A 128 11.94 -2.15 6.65
C LEU A 128 10.59 -2.01 7.37
N PHE A 129 10.20 -0.79 7.66
CA PHE A 129 8.87 -0.54 8.20
C PHE A 129 7.81 -0.81 7.12
N PRO A 130 6.57 -1.14 7.51
CA PRO A 130 5.42 -1.15 6.61
C PRO A 130 5.39 0.07 5.68
N THR A 131 5.76 1.23 6.21
CA THR A 131 5.81 2.51 5.48
C THR A 131 6.88 2.60 4.40
N ALA A 132 7.90 1.74 4.42
CA ALA A 132 8.91 1.66 3.36
C ALA A 132 8.36 1.00 2.09
N VAL A 133 7.42 0.06 2.25
CA VAL A 133 6.78 -0.67 1.14
C VAL A 133 5.47 0.00 0.73
N ILE A 134 4.68 0.41 1.72
CA ILE A 134 3.42 1.11 1.54
C ILE A 134 3.59 2.51 2.12
N PRO A 135 3.96 3.51 1.30
CA PRO A 135 4.22 4.87 1.78
C PRO A 135 3.06 5.38 2.64
N ALA A 136 3.38 6.09 3.72
CA ALA A 136 2.35 6.67 4.59
C ALA A 136 1.37 7.52 3.78
N ALA A 137 1.85 8.32 2.81
CA ALA A 137 1.00 9.10 1.91
C ALA A 137 -0.05 8.28 1.14
N THR A 138 0.25 7.01 0.82
CA THR A 138 -0.68 6.07 0.22
C THR A 138 -1.68 5.56 1.26
N LEU A 139 -1.19 5.06 2.41
CA LEU A 139 -2.04 4.56 3.50
C LEU A 139 -3.10 5.58 3.94
N LYS A 140 -2.69 6.84 3.98
CA LYS A 140 -3.50 8.02 4.32
C LYS A 140 -4.72 8.25 3.41
N ARG A 141 -4.66 7.79 2.16
CA ARG A 141 -5.68 8.01 1.13
C ARG A 141 -6.54 6.77 0.88
N LEU A 142 -6.26 5.67 1.58
CA LEU A 142 -7.03 4.44 1.45
C LEU A 142 -8.38 4.63 2.10
N ARG A 143 -9.44 4.31 1.36
CA ARG A 143 -10.81 4.26 1.89
C ARG A 143 -11.21 2.86 2.31
N ASN A 144 -10.72 1.85 1.61
CA ASN A 144 -11.11 0.47 1.80
C ASN A 144 -9.86 -0.40 1.98
N VAL A 145 -9.78 -1.11 3.10
CA VAL A 145 -8.64 -2.00 3.39
C VAL A 145 -9.15 -3.35 3.87
N ARG A 146 -8.49 -4.41 3.44
CA ARG A 146 -8.75 -5.78 3.84
C ARG A 146 -7.46 -6.44 4.30
N PHE A 147 -7.44 -6.90 5.54
CA PHE A 147 -6.41 -7.81 6.04
C PHE A 147 -6.93 -9.24 5.97
N GLU A 148 -6.13 -10.14 5.41
CA GLU A 148 -6.38 -11.57 5.42
C GLU A 148 -5.35 -12.22 6.33
N LEU A 149 -5.81 -12.68 7.48
CA LEU A 149 -5.01 -13.36 8.50
C LEU A 149 -5.33 -14.85 8.39
N THR A 150 -4.33 -15.72 8.40
CA THR A 150 -4.54 -17.16 8.34
C THR A 150 -4.06 -17.82 9.62
N VAL A 151 -4.96 -18.48 10.35
CA VAL A 151 -4.73 -19.22 11.60
C VAL A 151 -4.72 -20.72 11.33
N TRP A 152 -3.70 -21.41 11.84
CA TRP A 152 -3.46 -22.83 11.61
C TRP A 152 -3.63 -23.61 12.92
N SER A 153 -4.15 -24.83 12.85
CA SER A 153 -4.27 -25.73 14.01
C SER A 153 -2.92 -26.24 14.50
N THR A 154 -2.89 -26.61 15.77
CA THR A 154 -1.75 -27.23 16.47
C THR A 154 -1.21 -28.46 15.73
N GLU A 155 -2.09 -29.42 15.40
CA GLU A 155 -1.73 -30.66 14.70
C GLU A 155 -1.04 -30.39 13.35
N LYS A 156 -1.49 -29.37 12.61
CA LYS A 156 -0.90 -28.98 11.34
C LYS A 156 0.45 -28.30 11.54
N CYS A 157 0.62 -27.56 12.63
CA CYS A 157 1.87 -26.90 13.00
C CYS A 157 2.93 -27.92 13.48
N GLU A 158 2.53 -28.92 14.26
CA GLU A 158 3.39 -30.03 14.67
C GLU A 158 3.78 -30.90 13.48
N ALA A 159 2.85 -31.22 12.59
CA ALA A 159 3.16 -31.93 11.35
C ALA A 159 4.15 -31.16 10.46
N LEU A 160 4.05 -29.83 10.38
CA LEU A 160 5.03 -29.00 9.66
C LEU A 160 6.41 -29.00 10.32
N ARG A 161 6.45 -29.03 11.66
CA ARG A 161 7.69 -29.07 12.44
C ARG A 161 8.38 -30.43 12.35
N ASP A 162 7.61 -31.51 12.44
CA ASP A 162 8.09 -32.90 12.47
C ASP A 162 8.42 -33.45 11.10
N ALA A 163 7.82 -32.92 10.03
CA ALA A 163 8.17 -33.28 8.66
C ALA A 163 9.61 -32.93 8.27
N GLY A 164 10.43 -32.40 9.21
CA GLY A 164 11.83 -32.01 8.99
C GLY A 164 11.99 -31.09 7.79
N SER A 165 10.88 -30.45 7.42
CA SER A 165 10.73 -30.03 6.06
C SER A 165 11.54 -28.77 5.93
N ARG A 166 12.44 -28.82 4.95
CA ARG A 166 12.88 -27.65 4.19
C ARG A 166 11.67 -27.00 3.49
N VAL A 167 10.54 -26.85 4.17
CA VAL A 167 9.53 -25.84 3.86
C VAL A 167 10.31 -24.56 4.06
N ASN A 168 10.86 -24.08 2.95
CA ASN A 168 11.31 -22.71 2.83
C ASN A 168 10.25 -21.84 3.52
N HIS A 169 10.67 -21.16 4.59
CA HIS A 169 9.92 -20.25 5.45
C HIS A 169 9.15 -19.14 4.69
N MET A 170 8.25 -19.44 3.76
CA MET A 170 7.85 -18.48 2.72
C MET A 170 6.35 -18.19 2.59
N GLU A 171 5.48 -18.83 3.34
CA GLU A 171 4.05 -18.49 3.33
C GLU A 171 3.65 -17.97 4.71
N GLY A 172 3.26 -16.70 4.77
CA GLY A 172 2.98 -15.99 6.01
C GLY A 172 1.78 -16.57 6.72
N ASN A 173 2.04 -17.30 7.80
CA ASN A 173 1.03 -18.04 8.54
C ASN A 173 1.07 -17.60 9.99
N TRP A 174 -0.10 -17.33 10.56
CA TRP A 174 -0.26 -17.30 12.02
C TRP A 174 -0.34 -18.76 12.47
N ILE A 175 0.66 -19.16 13.24
CA ILE A 175 0.73 -20.51 13.83
C ILE A 175 0.22 -20.39 15.26
N ASP A 176 -0.93 -21.03 15.54
CA ASP A 176 -1.38 -21.25 16.90
C ASP A 176 -0.87 -22.62 17.34
N VAL A 177 -0.07 -22.65 18.40
CA VAL A 177 0.36 -23.88 19.08
C VAL A 177 -0.20 -23.77 20.48
N GLU A 178 -1.37 -24.37 20.69
CA GLU A 178 -1.96 -24.51 22.02
C GLU A 178 -1.00 -25.21 22.98
N GLU A 179 -1.11 -24.79 24.24
CA GLU A 179 -0.23 -25.01 25.40
C GLU A 179 1.08 -24.19 25.47
N GLY A 180 1.43 -23.44 24.42
CA GLY A 180 2.60 -22.54 24.47
C GLY A 180 2.59 -21.57 23.31
N SER A 181 1.83 -20.48 23.47
CA SER A 181 1.49 -19.48 22.47
C SER A 181 2.72 -18.81 21.82
N HIS A 182 3.30 -19.43 20.78
CA HIS A 182 4.37 -18.82 20.01
C HIS A 182 3.90 -18.54 18.58
N LEU A 183 3.43 -17.32 18.42
CA LEU A 183 3.07 -16.74 17.13
C LEU A 183 4.35 -16.45 16.33
N LEU A 184 4.76 -17.38 15.48
CA LEU A 184 5.71 -17.07 14.39
C LEU A 184 5.10 -15.93 13.57
N TYR A 185 5.74 -14.75 13.58
CA TYR A 185 5.33 -13.51 12.90
C TYR A 185 4.21 -12.66 13.53
N SER A 186 3.83 -12.88 14.81
CA SER A 186 2.99 -11.90 15.53
C SER A 186 3.59 -10.51 15.52
N ASP A 187 4.90 -10.40 15.64
CA ASP A 187 5.60 -9.12 15.62
C ASP A 187 5.41 -8.40 14.29
N ALA A 188 5.56 -9.10 13.16
CA ALA A 188 5.43 -8.49 11.84
C ALA A 188 4.00 -7.99 11.57
N TRP A 189 3.00 -8.78 11.95
CA TRP A 189 1.59 -8.38 11.86
C TRP A 189 1.24 -7.30 12.87
N GLY A 190 1.72 -7.40 14.11
CA GLY A 190 1.54 -6.41 15.16
C GLY A 190 2.11 -5.06 14.76
N ILE A 191 3.35 -5.03 14.23
CA ILE A 191 3.99 -3.83 13.68
C ILE A 191 3.16 -3.28 12.52
N LEU A 192 2.77 -4.12 11.54
CA LEU A 192 1.99 -3.69 10.38
C LEU A 192 0.63 -3.09 10.79
N LEU A 193 -0.15 -3.83 11.57
CA LEU A 193 -1.47 -3.41 12.02
C LEU A 193 -1.37 -2.16 12.90
N ASN A 194 -0.46 -2.12 13.87
CA ASN A 194 -0.28 -0.94 14.72
C ASN A 194 0.12 0.29 13.89
N THR A 195 1.08 0.15 12.96
CA THR A 195 1.51 1.25 12.08
C THR A 195 0.37 1.79 11.22
N CYS A 196 -0.41 0.89 10.61
CA CYS A 196 -1.56 1.26 9.79
C CYS A 196 -2.66 1.94 10.63
N LEU A 197 -3.00 1.35 11.78
CA LEU A 197 -4.00 1.90 12.69
C LEU A 197 -3.58 3.26 13.24
N ASP A 198 -2.31 3.48 13.59
CA ASP A 198 -1.79 4.79 14.00
C ASP A 198 -2.04 5.86 12.92
N ILE A 199 -1.79 5.52 11.65
CA ILE A 199 -2.01 6.43 10.52
C ILE A 199 -3.50 6.71 10.32
N TRP A 200 -4.37 5.70 10.40
CA TRP A 200 -5.82 5.86 10.17
C TRP A 200 -6.57 6.44 11.36
N ILE A 201 -6.10 6.25 12.58
CA ILE A 201 -6.66 6.95 13.75
C ILE A 201 -6.35 8.45 13.64
N ALA A 202 -5.15 8.80 13.16
CA ALA A 202 -4.80 10.20 12.89
C ALA A 202 -5.58 10.78 11.69
N GLN A 203 -6.06 9.95 10.77
CA GLN A 203 -6.73 10.37 9.54
C GLN A 203 -8.05 9.68 9.30
N ASN A 204 -9.12 10.46 9.45
CA ASN A 204 -10.50 10.01 9.40
C ASN A 204 -11.02 9.80 7.95
N GLU A 205 -10.21 9.27 7.04
CA GLU A 205 -10.60 9.03 5.62
C GLU A 205 -10.90 7.56 5.32
N LEU A 206 -10.60 6.62 6.23
CA LEU A 206 -10.86 5.20 6.04
C LEU A 206 -12.35 4.91 6.22
N GLU A 207 -12.99 4.39 5.17
CA GLU A 207 -14.43 4.09 5.12
C GLU A 207 -14.74 2.66 5.59
N SER A 208 -13.89 1.70 5.21
CA SER A 208 -14.07 0.28 5.56
C SER A 208 -12.75 -0.42 5.89
N LEU A 209 -12.79 -1.26 6.93
CA LEU A 209 -11.70 -2.14 7.35
C LEU A 209 -12.26 -3.54 7.52
N HIS A 210 -11.83 -4.42 6.63
CA HIS A 210 -12.20 -5.83 6.67
C HIS A 210 -11.05 -6.63 7.26
N VAL A 211 -11.36 -7.51 8.20
CA VAL A 211 -10.40 -8.41 8.82
C VAL A 211 -10.95 -9.82 8.66
N VAL A 212 -10.34 -10.57 7.74
CA VAL A 212 -10.73 -11.95 7.47
C VAL A 212 -9.73 -12.85 8.17
N ILE A 213 -10.21 -13.68 9.08
CA ILE A 213 -9.42 -14.70 9.76
C ILE A 213 -9.76 -16.05 9.12
N HIS A 214 -8.81 -16.64 8.41
CA HIS A 214 -8.92 -17.97 7.83
C HIS A 214 -8.50 -18.99 8.87
N ASP A 215 -9.46 -19.64 9.52
CA ASP A 215 -9.18 -20.78 10.40
C ASP A 215 -9.13 -22.06 9.55
N SER A 216 -8.02 -22.79 9.66
CA SER A 216 -7.83 -24.08 8.98
C SER A 216 -8.84 -25.17 9.39
N LEU A 217 -9.42 -25.09 10.59
CA LEU A 217 -10.39 -26.07 11.11
C LEU A 217 -11.83 -25.63 10.92
N HIS A 218 -12.12 -24.35 11.15
CA HIS A 218 -13.49 -23.83 11.21
C HIS A 218 -13.89 -23.02 9.96
N GLY A 219 -13.00 -22.90 8.98
CA GLY A 219 -13.23 -22.12 7.76
C GLY A 219 -12.99 -20.62 7.97
N PRO A 220 -13.27 -19.76 6.97
CA PRO A 220 -13.00 -18.33 7.09
C PRO A 220 -14.00 -17.65 8.03
N LEU A 221 -13.52 -17.25 9.20
CA LEU A 221 -14.17 -16.26 10.07
C LEU A 221 -14.04 -14.89 9.40
N ARG A 222 -15.14 -14.43 8.80
CA ARG A 222 -15.20 -13.14 8.12
C ARG A 222 -15.79 -12.11 9.06
N SER A 223 -14.98 -11.12 9.43
CA SER A 223 -15.47 -9.94 10.13
C SER A 223 -15.25 -8.70 9.27
N SER A 224 -16.28 -7.86 9.21
CA SER A 224 -16.26 -6.57 8.54
C SER A 224 -16.49 -5.52 9.59
N ILE A 225 -15.51 -4.65 9.83
CA ILE A 225 -15.64 -3.61 10.84
C ILE A 225 -16.09 -2.33 10.13
N LYS A 226 -17.28 -1.84 10.47
CA LYS A 226 -17.66 -0.47 10.09
C LYS A 226 -16.88 0.48 10.97
N ILE A 227 -16.16 1.38 10.33
CA ILE A 227 -15.20 2.20 11.05
C ILE A 227 -15.89 3.41 11.65
N ALA A 228 -16.12 3.35 12.97
CA ALA A 228 -16.07 4.53 13.82
C ALA A 228 -14.62 4.69 14.32
N CYS A 229 -14.15 5.94 14.52
CA CYS A 229 -12.79 6.21 15.01
C CYS A 229 -12.51 5.50 16.34
N GLU A 230 -13.53 5.39 17.20
CA GLU A 230 -13.51 4.65 18.47
C GLU A 230 -13.19 3.17 18.27
N ASN A 231 -13.74 2.54 17.21
CA ASN A 231 -13.48 1.13 16.90
C ASN A 231 -12.02 0.92 16.49
N LEU A 232 -11.40 1.86 15.76
CA LEU A 232 -9.97 1.76 15.41
C LEU A 232 -9.07 1.87 16.64
N LYS A 233 -9.36 2.80 17.54
CA LYS A 233 -8.60 2.96 18.79
C LYS A 233 -8.68 1.70 19.64
N ARG A 234 -9.89 1.16 19.81
CA ARG A 234 -10.11 -0.09 20.54
C ARG A 234 -9.43 -1.27 19.86
N MET A 235 -9.54 -1.38 18.53
CA MET A 235 -8.84 -2.42 17.77
C MET A 235 -7.33 -2.32 17.96
N ARG A 236 -6.76 -1.11 17.95
CA ARG A 236 -5.32 -0.90 18.21
C ARG A 236 -4.91 -1.35 19.60
N GLU A 237 -5.67 -0.99 20.63
CA GLU A 237 -5.41 -1.44 22.01
C GLU A 237 -5.43 -2.97 22.11
N ILE A 238 -6.38 -3.61 21.45
CA ILE A 238 -6.48 -5.07 21.39
C ILE A 238 -5.30 -5.67 20.64
N VAL A 239 -4.91 -5.10 19.48
CA VAL A 239 -3.72 -5.55 18.73
C VAL A 239 -2.46 -5.44 19.58
N LEU A 240 -2.27 -4.35 20.32
CA LEU A 240 -1.13 -4.18 21.24
C LEU A 240 -1.16 -5.17 22.41
N TYR A 241 -2.34 -5.43 22.97
CA TYR A 241 -2.51 -6.45 24.01
C TYR A 241 -2.19 -7.85 23.47
N CYS A 242 -2.74 -8.19 22.30
CA CYS A 242 -2.49 -9.47 21.64
C CYS A 242 -1.02 -9.66 21.32
N TRP A 243 -0.35 -8.60 20.86
CA TRP A 243 1.07 -8.60 20.57
C TRP A 243 1.91 -8.80 21.85
N SER A 244 1.60 -8.06 22.92
CA SER A 244 2.37 -8.13 24.18
C SER A 244 2.20 -9.47 24.91
N ASN A 245 1.03 -10.08 24.83
CA ASN A 245 0.68 -11.33 25.53
C ASN A 245 0.73 -12.57 24.63
N GLN A 246 1.16 -12.41 23.37
CA GLN A 246 1.22 -13.48 22.36
C GLN A 246 -0.10 -14.27 22.22
N SER A 247 -1.25 -13.60 22.39
CA SER A 247 -2.58 -14.22 22.38
C SER A 247 -3.54 -13.46 21.46
N PHE A 248 -4.19 -14.15 20.52
CA PHE A 248 -5.08 -13.55 19.52
C PHE A 248 -6.57 -13.68 19.87
N THR A 249 -6.92 -14.47 20.90
CA THR A 249 -8.30 -14.65 21.37
C THR A 249 -9.04 -13.33 21.59
N PRO A 250 -8.42 -12.29 22.19
CA PRO A 250 -9.09 -11.00 22.36
C PRO A 250 -9.45 -10.31 21.04
N LEU A 251 -8.62 -10.47 20.00
CA LEU A 251 -8.89 -9.92 18.67
C LEU A 251 -10.05 -10.66 18.02
N VAL A 252 -10.07 -11.99 18.04
CA VAL A 252 -11.19 -12.79 17.50
C VAL A 252 -12.50 -12.42 18.18
N GLY A 253 -12.53 -12.41 19.51
CA GLY A 253 -13.74 -12.04 20.25
C GLY A 253 -14.20 -10.61 19.95
N PHE A 254 -13.29 -9.66 19.76
CA PHE A 254 -13.65 -8.32 19.34
C PHE A 254 -14.27 -8.27 17.95
N LEU A 255 -13.72 -9.03 17.01
CA LEU A 255 -14.17 -9.10 15.61
C LEU A 255 -15.54 -9.77 15.48
N GLU A 256 -15.80 -10.83 16.27
CA GLU A 256 -17.11 -11.52 16.32
C GLU A 256 -18.22 -10.63 16.87
N LEU A 257 -17.89 -9.70 17.78
CA LEU A 257 -18.84 -8.74 18.32
C LEU A 257 -19.16 -7.59 17.36
N GLN A 258 -18.42 -7.43 16.25
CA GLN A 258 -18.72 -6.39 15.28
C GLN A 258 -19.89 -6.82 14.39
N PRO A 259 -20.87 -5.92 14.15
CA PRO A 259 -21.98 -6.23 13.26
C PRO A 259 -21.46 -6.49 11.84
N SER A 260 -21.80 -7.65 11.28
CA SER A 260 -21.55 -7.97 9.87
C SER A 260 -22.34 -6.98 8.99
N ILE A 261 -21.62 -6.16 8.23
CA ILE A 261 -22.19 -5.26 7.21
C ILE A 261 -22.40 -6.02 5.91
#